data_AF-A0A292DF34-F1
#
_entry.id   AF-A0A292DF34-F1
#
_cell.length_a   1.000
_cell.length_b   1.000
_cell.length_c   1.000
_cell.angle_alpha   90.00
_cell.angle_beta   90.00
_cell.angle_gamma   90.00
#
_symmetry.space_group_name_H-M   'P 1'
#
loop_
_entity.id
_entity.type
_entity.pdbx_description
1 polymer ?
#
loop_
_entity_poly.entity_id
_entity_poly.type
_entity_poly.pdbx_seq_one_letter_code
_entity_poly.pdbx_strand_id
1 'polypeptide(L)'
;MEQFYQLGWTLDSAGGASGEAYMAEQDGQKLFLKRNSNPFIAALSAEGIVPKLVWTKRIETGEVVTAQHWKNGRELEPIEMAQTRVAQLMKKIHSSKPLLTMLKRMEMEPITPAIMLNKINASLSREVLSHHIVRKALIYLEEHIPNLDARFFTVVHGDVNHNNWLLSDRDELFLVDWEGAMIADPAIDIGMLLYNYVPERKWSQWFKIYGEQESLDLNKRMKWYTVIQSIGMVQWYEEQKRFKDMNTWLKFLNEVMNSNLFI
;
A
#
# COMPACT_ATOMS: atom_id res chain seq x y z
N MET A 1 19.39 2.70 21.32
CA MET A 1 19.69 4.01 20.71
C MET A 1 20.93 4.67 21.32
N GLU A 2 21.15 4.57 22.64
CA GLU A 2 22.39 5.04 23.30
C GLU A 2 23.68 4.54 22.64
N GLN A 3 23.70 3.29 22.18
CA GLN A 3 24.83 2.72 21.44
C GLN A 3 25.18 3.50 20.15
N PHE A 4 24.21 4.13 19.48
CA PHE A 4 24.47 4.91 18.26
C PHE A 4 25.12 6.25 18.59
N TYR A 5 24.66 6.93 19.66
CA TYR A 5 25.31 8.13 20.17
C TYR A 5 26.75 7.85 20.62
N GLN A 6 27.00 6.70 21.27
CA GLN A 6 28.35 6.26 21.65
C GLN A 6 29.26 5.99 20.45
N LEU A 7 28.68 5.66 19.29
CA LEU A 7 29.40 5.48 18.02
C LEU A 7 29.56 6.80 17.23
N GLY A 8 29.11 7.94 17.78
CA GLY A 8 29.26 9.26 17.17
C GLY A 8 28.13 9.68 16.23
N TRP A 9 27.00 8.97 16.21
CA TRP A 9 25.83 9.35 15.41
C TRP A 9 24.95 10.37 16.15
N THR A 10 24.51 11.41 15.44
CA THR A 10 23.36 12.23 15.87
C THR A 10 22.08 11.60 15.35
N LEU A 11 21.03 11.63 16.16
CA LEU A 11 19.73 11.01 15.83
C LEU A 11 18.63 12.04 15.98
N ASP A 12 17.96 12.34 14.87
CA ASP A 12 16.78 13.19 14.81
C ASP A 12 15.56 12.33 14.46
N SER A 13 14.39 12.67 15.02
CA SER A 13 13.15 11.99 14.62
C SER A 13 12.87 12.25 13.15
N ALA A 14 12.60 11.19 12.38
CA ALA A 14 12.21 11.30 10.97
C ALA A 14 10.69 11.47 10.80
N GLY A 15 9.94 11.60 11.90
CA GLY A 15 8.48 11.67 11.89
C GLY A 15 7.82 10.28 11.76
N GLY A 16 6.57 10.26 11.30
CA GLY A 16 5.75 9.05 11.19
C GLY A 16 4.91 8.76 12.45
N ALA A 17 3.79 8.07 12.26
CA ALA A 17 2.80 7.84 13.32
C ALA A 17 3.30 6.90 14.44
N SER A 18 4.26 6.02 14.14
CA SER A 18 4.81 5.06 15.12
C SER A 18 5.89 5.66 16.02
N GLY A 19 6.53 6.77 15.62
CA GLY A 19 7.68 7.33 16.33
C GLY A 19 8.94 6.45 16.32
N GLU A 20 9.00 5.48 15.41
CA GLU A 20 10.08 4.47 15.34
C GLU A 20 11.14 4.75 14.27
N ALA A 21 11.03 5.89 13.58
CA ALA A 21 11.87 6.28 12.46
C ALA A 21 12.78 7.46 12.83
N TYR A 22 14.05 7.37 12.45
CA TYR A 22 15.08 8.34 12.79
C TYR A 22 16.00 8.64 11.60
N MET A 23 16.40 9.89 11.45
CA MET A 23 17.55 10.27 10.64
C MET A 23 18.80 10.14 11.52
N ALA A 24 19.78 9.37 11.07
CA ALA A 24 21.08 9.27 11.71
C ALA A 24 22.12 9.97 10.83
N GLU A 25 22.96 10.83 11.43
CA GLU A 25 24.05 11.51 10.74
C GLU A 25 25.40 11.31 11.44
N GLN A 26 26.44 10.98 10.67
CA GLN A 26 27.83 10.91 11.10
C GLN A 26 28.76 11.28 9.94
N ASP A 27 29.69 12.21 10.16
CA ASP A 27 30.69 12.66 9.15
C ASP A 27 30.08 13.03 7.78
N GLY A 28 28.90 13.66 7.80
CA GLY A 28 28.14 14.06 6.60
C GLY A 28 27.43 12.91 5.87
N GLN A 29 27.54 11.67 6.36
CA GLN A 29 26.73 10.54 5.88
C GLN A 29 25.41 10.48 6.63
N LYS A 30 24.31 10.31 5.89
CA LYS A 30 22.97 10.21 6.43
C LYS A 30 22.37 8.82 6.19
N LEU A 31 21.77 8.26 7.24
CA LEU A 31 21.03 7.01 7.21
C LEU A 31 19.62 7.21 7.72
N PHE A 32 18.68 6.47 7.16
CA PHE A 32 17.35 6.31 7.71
C PHE A 32 17.33 5.04 8.58
N LEU A 33 17.05 5.20 9.87
CA LEU A 33 16.94 4.11 10.82
C LEU A 33 15.46 3.85 11.15
N LYS A 34 15.02 2.60 11.06
CA LYS A 34 13.68 2.19 11.50
C LYS A 34 13.78 1.02 12.47
N ARG A 35 13.09 1.12 13.60
CA ARG A 35 12.92 0.01 14.56
C ARG A 35 11.81 -0.92 14.10
N ASN A 36 11.81 -2.15 14.60
CA ASN A 36 10.76 -3.15 14.38
C ASN A 36 10.41 -3.38 12.90
N SER A 37 11.39 -3.20 12.02
CA SER A 37 11.15 -3.30 10.58
C SER A 37 10.86 -4.72 10.15
N ASN A 38 9.89 -4.86 9.25
CA ASN A 38 9.52 -6.13 8.64
C ASN A 38 10.74 -6.74 7.88
N PRO A 39 11.10 -8.02 8.11
CA PRO A 39 12.16 -8.73 7.36
C PRO A 39 12.04 -8.66 5.83
N PHE A 40 10.83 -8.43 5.32
CA PHE A 40 10.54 -8.25 3.91
C PHE A 40 11.33 -7.09 3.26
N ILE A 41 11.74 -6.09 4.06
CA ILE A 41 12.49 -4.92 3.59
C ILE A 41 13.79 -5.27 2.87
N ALA A 42 14.46 -6.37 3.26
CA ALA A 42 15.70 -6.80 2.62
C ALA A 42 15.46 -7.26 1.18
N ALA A 43 14.36 -7.98 0.94
CA ALA A 43 13.99 -8.42 -0.40
C ALA A 43 13.55 -7.24 -1.28
N LEU A 44 12.75 -6.32 -0.72
CA LEU A 44 12.34 -5.08 -1.39
C LEU A 44 13.55 -4.21 -1.78
N SER A 45 14.54 -4.10 -0.90
CA SER A 45 15.76 -3.35 -1.17
C SER A 45 16.61 -4.02 -2.25
N ALA A 46 16.70 -5.35 -2.28
CA ALA A 46 17.46 -6.07 -3.30
C ALA A 46 16.82 -5.90 -4.69
N GLU A 47 15.49 -5.79 -4.72
CA GLU A 47 14.71 -5.48 -5.93
C GLU A 47 14.69 -3.97 -6.24
N GLY A 48 15.27 -3.10 -5.42
CA GLY A 48 15.32 -1.65 -5.66
C GLY A 48 13.94 -0.98 -5.64
N ILE A 49 13.00 -1.50 -4.85
CA ILE A 49 11.64 -0.94 -4.67
C ILE A 49 11.60 0.10 -3.55
N VAL A 50 12.46 -0.10 -2.55
CA VAL A 50 12.70 0.80 -1.42
C VAL A 50 14.15 1.32 -1.46
N PRO A 51 14.48 2.39 -0.72
CA PRO A 51 15.86 2.81 -0.56
C PRO A 51 16.77 1.67 -0.07
N LYS A 52 18.03 1.66 -0.56
CA LYS A 52 18.96 0.55 -0.30
C LYS A 52 19.17 0.32 1.20
N LEU A 53 18.93 -0.91 1.64
CA LEU A 53 19.28 -1.43 2.96
C LEU A 53 20.81 -1.56 3.05
N VAL A 54 21.37 -0.93 4.09
CA VAL A 54 22.79 -0.95 4.40
C VAL A 54 23.10 -2.09 5.37
N TRP A 55 22.33 -2.18 6.46
CA TRP A 55 22.48 -3.25 7.44
C TRP A 55 21.19 -3.48 8.23
N THR A 56 21.15 -4.63 8.90
CA THR A 56 20.14 -4.99 9.90
C THR A 56 20.86 -5.43 11.16
N LYS A 57 20.48 -4.86 12.30
CA LYS A 57 21.13 -5.15 13.59
C LYS A 57 20.07 -5.42 14.65
N ARG A 58 20.26 -6.50 15.41
CA ARG A 58 19.51 -6.72 16.65
C ARG A 58 20.23 -5.99 17.77
N ILE A 59 19.52 -5.10 18.47
CA ILE A 59 20.06 -4.34 19.61
C ILE A 59 19.80 -5.08 20.93
N GLU A 60 20.43 -4.64 22.02
CA GLU A 60 20.39 -5.30 23.34
C GLU A 60 18.98 -5.50 23.89
N THR A 61 18.04 -4.60 23.55
CA THR A 61 16.62 -4.72 23.89
C THR A 61 15.89 -5.86 23.14
N GLY A 62 16.58 -6.55 22.23
CA GLY A 62 16.04 -7.63 21.40
C GLY A 62 15.37 -7.16 20.10
N GLU A 63 15.15 -5.85 19.97
CA GLU A 63 14.53 -5.23 18.79
C GLU A 63 15.45 -5.28 17.57
N VAL A 64 14.84 -5.33 16.39
CA VAL A 64 15.55 -5.26 15.12
C VAL A 64 15.52 -3.82 14.61
N VAL A 65 16.70 -3.27 14.33
CA VAL A 65 16.89 -1.97 13.70
C VAL A 65 17.42 -2.19 12.29
N THR A 66 16.82 -1.52 11.31
CA THR A 66 17.32 -1.48 9.95
C THR A 66 17.88 -0.11 9.64
N ALA A 67 18.92 -0.07 8.81
CA ALA A 67 19.45 1.17 8.25
C ALA A 67 19.37 1.14 6.74
N GLN A 68 18.75 2.16 6.17
CA GLN A 68 18.70 2.40 4.74
C GLN A 68 19.47 3.68 4.41
N HIS A 69 19.91 3.80 3.16
CA HIS A 69 20.42 5.09 2.68
C HIS A 69 19.35 6.16 2.85
N TRP A 70 19.73 7.28 3.47
CA TRP A 70 18.90 8.47 3.44
C TRP A 70 18.76 8.96 1.99
N LYS A 71 17.53 9.18 1.56
CA LYS A 71 17.21 9.74 0.25
C LYS A 71 16.52 11.07 0.47
N ASN A 72 17.15 12.16 0.07
CA ASN A 72 16.44 13.43 -0.05
C ASN A 72 15.42 13.29 -1.18
N GLY A 73 14.19 13.67 -0.93
CA GLY A 73 13.12 13.49 -1.88
C GLY A 73 11.82 14.09 -1.39
N ARG A 74 10.78 13.83 -2.16
CA ARG A 74 9.40 14.22 -1.84
C ARG A 74 8.44 13.11 -2.20
N GLU A 75 7.28 13.16 -1.60
CA GLU A 75 6.14 12.34 -2.02
C GLU A 75 5.70 12.74 -3.43
N LEU A 76 5.10 11.81 -4.17
CA LEU A 76 4.45 12.15 -5.43
C LEU A 76 3.19 12.95 -5.16
N GLU A 77 2.89 13.92 -6.03
CA GLU A 77 1.59 14.56 -6.05
C GLU A 77 0.55 13.63 -6.69
N PRO A 78 -0.75 13.75 -6.37
CA PRO A 78 -1.80 12.91 -6.96
C PRO A 78 -1.79 12.87 -8.49
N ILE A 79 -1.45 13.98 -9.15
CA ILE A 79 -1.39 14.06 -10.62
C ILE A 79 -0.23 13.26 -11.23
N GLU A 80 0.82 13.00 -10.45
CA GLU A 80 2.02 12.26 -10.88
C GLU A 80 1.82 10.75 -10.84
N MET A 81 0.81 10.27 -10.10
CA MET A 81 0.45 8.85 -10.02
C MET A 81 0.07 8.24 -11.38
N ALA A 82 -0.32 9.07 -12.35
CA ALA A 82 -0.61 8.64 -13.72
C ALA A 82 0.64 8.43 -14.61
N GLN A 83 1.85 8.66 -14.10
CA GLN A 83 3.10 8.51 -14.87
C GLN A 83 3.41 7.04 -15.20
N THR A 84 4.03 6.80 -16.36
CA THR A 84 4.44 5.46 -16.83
C THR A 84 5.28 4.70 -15.81
N ARG A 85 6.19 5.39 -15.11
CA ARG A 85 7.09 4.77 -14.11
C ARG A 85 6.35 4.16 -12.91
N VAL A 86 5.18 4.71 -12.55
CA VAL A 86 4.34 4.18 -11.47
C VAL A 86 3.77 2.83 -11.90
N ALA A 87 3.17 2.75 -13.09
CA ALA A 87 2.65 1.50 -13.65
C ALA A 87 3.75 0.43 -13.82
N GLN A 88 4.95 0.84 -14.24
CA GLN A 88 6.10 -0.06 -14.37
C GLN A 88 6.57 -0.61 -13.01
N LEU A 89 6.64 0.23 -11.97
CA LEU A 89 7.01 -0.23 -10.63
C LEU A 89 5.95 -1.17 -10.07
N MET A 90 4.66 -0.87 -10.24
CA MET A 90 3.56 -1.77 -9.87
C MET A 90 3.69 -3.13 -10.57
N LYS A 91 3.96 -3.15 -11.89
CA LYS A 91 4.19 -4.40 -12.62
C LYS A 91 5.38 -5.18 -12.07
N LYS A 92 6.49 -4.50 -11.78
CA LYS A 92 7.68 -5.13 -11.20
C LYS A 92 7.37 -5.82 -9.87
N ILE A 93 6.65 -5.14 -8.98
CA ILE A 93 6.21 -5.70 -7.69
C ILE A 93 5.33 -6.93 -7.92
N HIS A 94 4.23 -6.75 -8.66
CA HIS A 94 3.21 -7.78 -8.87
C HIS A 94 3.69 -8.98 -9.70
N SER A 95 4.86 -8.89 -10.35
CA SER A 95 5.46 -10.00 -11.09
C SER A 95 6.71 -10.59 -10.43
N SER A 96 7.14 -10.05 -9.28
CA SER A 96 8.35 -10.52 -8.60
C SER A 96 8.13 -11.85 -7.87
N LYS A 97 8.63 -12.92 -8.47
CA LYS A 97 8.73 -14.24 -7.84
C LYS A 97 9.62 -14.25 -6.59
N PRO A 98 10.76 -13.52 -6.56
CA PRO A 98 11.56 -13.40 -5.33
C PRO A 98 10.77 -12.82 -4.16
N LEU A 99 10.04 -11.72 -4.36
CA LEU A 99 9.23 -11.11 -3.30
C LEU A 99 8.10 -12.05 -2.85
N LEU A 100 7.38 -12.67 -3.78
CA LEU A 100 6.32 -13.62 -3.45
C LEU A 100 6.85 -14.81 -2.65
N THR A 101 8.02 -15.32 -3.03
CA THR A 101 8.70 -16.41 -2.32
C THR A 101 9.10 -15.98 -0.91
N MET A 102 9.54 -14.73 -0.73
CA MET A 102 9.87 -14.19 0.59
C MET A 102 8.64 -14.14 1.50
N LEU A 103 7.51 -13.60 1.01
CA LEU A 103 6.26 -13.57 1.81
C LEU A 103 5.80 -14.98 2.20
N LYS A 104 5.89 -15.95 1.28
CA LYS A 104 5.56 -17.36 1.58
C LYS A 104 6.48 -17.97 2.65
N ARG A 105 7.77 -17.62 2.65
CA ARG A 105 8.73 -18.07 3.67
C ARG A 105 8.48 -17.44 5.04
N MET A 106 7.82 -16.29 5.07
CA MET A 106 7.33 -15.66 6.29
C MET A 106 5.97 -16.23 6.74
N GLU A 107 5.54 -17.36 6.17
CA GLU A 107 4.29 -18.05 6.51
C GLU A 107 3.04 -17.17 6.29
N MET A 108 3.13 -16.20 5.37
CA MET A 108 1.98 -15.37 5.02
C MET A 108 1.03 -16.15 4.13
N GLU A 109 -0.18 -16.35 4.62
CA GLU A 109 -1.26 -17.00 3.87
C GLU A 109 -1.93 -16.02 2.89
N PRO A 110 -2.37 -16.50 1.71
CA PRO A 110 -3.10 -15.68 0.76
C PRO A 110 -4.38 -15.05 1.34
N ILE A 111 -4.55 -13.74 1.16
CA ILE A 111 -5.74 -13.01 1.56
C ILE A 111 -6.77 -13.05 0.42
N THR A 112 -7.85 -13.81 0.63
CA THR A 112 -8.93 -13.98 -0.34
C THR A 112 -10.01 -12.90 -0.20
N PRO A 113 -10.84 -12.66 -1.24
CA PRO A 113 -12.02 -11.81 -1.13
C PRO A 113 -12.91 -12.14 0.07
N ALA A 114 -13.15 -13.43 0.33
CA ALA A 114 -13.98 -13.88 1.44
C ALA A 114 -13.38 -13.48 2.80
N ILE A 115 -12.05 -13.60 2.96
CA ILE A 115 -11.35 -13.16 4.17
C ILE A 115 -11.50 -11.63 4.35
N MET A 116 -11.33 -10.86 3.28
CA MET A 116 -11.48 -9.39 3.34
C MET A 116 -12.90 -8.98 3.71
N LEU A 117 -13.92 -9.58 3.09
CA LEU A 117 -15.32 -9.28 3.37
C LEU A 117 -15.70 -9.61 4.82
N ASN A 118 -15.26 -10.77 5.31
CA ASN A 118 -15.48 -11.15 6.71
C ASN A 118 -14.81 -10.17 7.69
N LYS A 119 -13.58 -9.74 7.40
CA LYS A 119 -12.87 -8.75 8.22
C LYS A 119 -13.62 -7.41 8.26
N ILE A 120 -14.06 -6.91 7.11
CA ILE A 120 -14.84 -5.67 7.04
C ILE A 120 -16.12 -5.81 7.86
N ASN A 121 -16.94 -6.83 7.60
CA ASN A 121 -18.19 -7.03 8.33
C ASN A 121 -18.01 -7.14 9.85
N ALA A 122 -16.89 -7.70 10.31
CA ALA A 122 -16.57 -7.79 11.74
C ALA A 122 -16.06 -6.47 12.37
N SER A 123 -15.59 -5.53 11.55
CA SER A 123 -14.95 -4.28 12.00
C SER A 123 -15.87 -3.05 12.03
N LEU A 124 -17.02 -3.08 11.34
CA LEU A 124 -17.83 -1.87 11.16
C LEU A 124 -18.55 -1.42 12.43
N SER A 125 -18.44 -0.13 12.75
CA SER A 125 -19.21 0.52 13.80
C SER A 125 -20.68 0.69 13.40
N ARG A 126 -21.54 0.92 14.40
CA ARG A 126 -22.98 1.15 14.16
C ARG A 126 -23.21 2.42 13.35
N GLU A 127 -22.38 3.42 13.60
CA GLU A 127 -22.34 4.71 12.93
C GLU A 127 -22.07 4.51 11.43
N VAL A 128 -21.03 3.75 11.08
CA VAL A 128 -20.68 3.46 9.68
C VAL A 128 -21.77 2.63 8.99
N LEU A 129 -22.32 1.61 9.66
CA LEU A 129 -23.43 0.79 9.15
C LEU A 129 -24.73 1.59 8.95
N SER A 130 -24.90 2.72 9.65
CA SER A 130 -26.07 3.59 9.50
C SER A 130 -26.07 4.38 8.19
N HIS A 131 -24.94 4.51 7.51
CA HIS A 131 -24.86 5.19 6.21
C HIS A 131 -25.46 4.34 5.09
N HIS A 132 -26.41 4.92 4.36
CA HIS A 132 -27.11 4.24 3.26
C HIS A 132 -26.17 3.75 2.16
N ILE A 133 -25.13 4.54 1.83
CA ILE A 133 -24.16 4.17 0.81
C ILE A 133 -23.31 2.97 1.23
N VAL A 134 -22.92 2.88 2.50
CA VAL A 134 -22.17 1.74 3.03
C VAL A 134 -23.00 0.47 2.94
N ARG A 135 -24.27 0.50 3.35
CA ARG A 135 -25.17 -0.67 3.22
C ARG A 135 -25.35 -1.10 1.77
N LYS A 136 -25.56 -0.15 0.84
CA LYS A 136 -25.66 -0.46 -0.59
C LYS A 136 -24.37 -1.12 -1.11
N ALA A 137 -23.22 -0.62 -0.68
CA ALA A 137 -21.92 -1.17 -1.05
C ALA A 137 -21.69 -2.57 -0.49
N LEU A 138 -22.08 -2.85 0.76
CA LEU A 138 -21.99 -4.18 1.35
C LEU A 138 -22.82 -5.22 0.59
N ILE A 139 -24.06 -4.88 0.19
CA ILE A 139 -24.89 -5.75 -0.66
C ILE A 139 -24.19 -6.07 -1.97
N TYR A 140 -23.64 -5.04 -2.64
CA TYR A 140 -22.87 -5.24 -3.86
C TYR A 140 -21.66 -6.17 -3.65
N LEU A 141 -20.92 -6.01 -2.56
CA LEU A 141 -19.76 -6.87 -2.25
C LEU A 141 -20.16 -8.33 -2.05
N GLU A 142 -21.28 -8.60 -1.39
CA GLU A 142 -21.82 -9.95 -1.19
C GLU A 142 -22.27 -10.59 -2.51
N GLU A 143 -22.96 -9.83 -3.36
CA GLU A 143 -23.47 -10.31 -4.65
C GLU A 143 -22.37 -10.55 -5.71
N HIS A 144 -21.26 -9.81 -5.62
CA HIS A 144 -20.23 -9.75 -6.66
C HIS A 144 -18.84 -10.21 -6.19
N ILE A 145 -18.78 -11.07 -5.16
CA ILE A 145 -17.51 -11.58 -4.63
C ILE A 145 -16.66 -12.26 -5.73
N PRO A 146 -15.41 -11.80 -5.96
CA PRO A 146 -14.53 -12.44 -6.93
C PRO A 146 -14.27 -13.90 -6.58
N ASN A 147 -14.37 -14.78 -7.57
CA ASN A 147 -13.97 -16.18 -7.44
C ASN A 147 -12.65 -16.40 -8.17
N LEU A 148 -11.57 -16.51 -7.41
CA LEU A 148 -10.22 -16.59 -7.93
C LEU A 148 -9.46 -17.74 -7.29
N ASP A 149 -8.58 -18.33 -8.09
CA ASP A 149 -7.64 -19.30 -7.62
C ASP A 149 -6.44 -18.60 -6.97
N ALA A 150 -6.29 -18.78 -5.66
CA ALA A 150 -5.22 -18.18 -4.86
C ALA A 150 -3.81 -18.55 -5.35
N ARG A 151 -3.66 -19.58 -6.19
CA ARG A 151 -2.39 -19.92 -6.84
C ARG A 151 -1.86 -18.80 -7.74
N PHE A 152 -2.72 -17.91 -8.23
CA PHE A 152 -2.33 -16.76 -9.07
C PHE A 152 -2.15 -15.46 -8.27
N PHE A 153 -2.31 -15.51 -6.95
CA PHE A 153 -2.06 -14.34 -6.11
C PHE A 153 -0.58 -13.99 -6.07
N THR A 154 -0.32 -12.70 -5.94
CA THR A 154 1.01 -12.12 -5.98
C THR A 154 1.23 -11.20 -4.79
N VAL A 155 2.41 -10.57 -4.74
CA VAL A 155 2.71 -9.52 -3.77
C VAL A 155 1.84 -8.30 -4.07
N VAL A 156 1.10 -7.86 -3.07
CA VAL A 156 0.26 -6.66 -3.09
C VAL A 156 0.72 -5.74 -1.96
N HIS A 157 0.81 -4.46 -2.24
CA HIS A 157 1.18 -3.42 -1.28
C HIS A 157 0.08 -3.20 -0.24
N GLY A 158 -1.17 -3.05 -0.70
CA GLY A 158 -2.35 -2.85 0.13
C GLY A 158 -2.70 -1.38 0.40
N ASP A 159 -1.72 -0.47 0.32
CA ASP A 159 -1.92 0.98 0.42
C ASP A 159 -1.07 1.79 -0.57
N VAL A 160 -1.55 1.94 -1.80
CA VAL A 160 -0.83 2.64 -2.88
C VAL A 160 -1.08 4.15 -2.92
N ASN A 161 -1.43 4.75 -1.78
CA ASN A 161 -1.62 6.20 -1.68
C ASN A 161 -0.38 6.97 -2.15
N HIS A 162 -0.56 8.12 -2.83
CA HIS A 162 0.54 8.92 -3.37
C HIS A 162 1.60 9.33 -2.32
N ASN A 163 1.21 9.47 -1.06
CA ASN A 163 2.13 9.76 0.06
C ASN A 163 3.16 8.62 0.29
N ASN A 164 2.85 7.40 -0.14
CA ASN A 164 3.76 6.26 -0.03
C ASN A 164 4.76 6.17 -1.20
N TRP A 165 4.67 7.07 -2.18
CA TRP A 165 5.58 7.11 -3.32
C TRP A 165 6.63 8.18 -3.14
N LEU A 166 7.89 7.78 -2.99
CA LEU A 166 9.00 8.70 -2.77
C LEU A 166 9.81 8.90 -4.05
N LEU A 167 9.91 10.14 -4.51
CA LEU A 167 10.79 10.56 -5.59
C LEU A 167 12.04 11.23 -5.02
N SER A 168 13.21 10.64 -5.26
CA SER A 168 14.48 11.23 -4.81
C SER A 168 14.92 12.43 -5.67
N ASP A 169 15.82 13.25 -5.12
CA ASP A 169 16.53 14.31 -5.83
C ASP A 169 17.43 13.81 -6.98
N ARG A 170 17.60 12.49 -7.09
CA ARG A 170 18.33 11.79 -8.17
C ARG A 170 17.40 11.07 -9.16
N ASP A 171 16.11 11.39 -9.15
CA ASP A 171 15.07 10.80 -10.01
C ASP A 171 14.90 9.28 -9.83
N GLU A 172 15.14 8.78 -8.62
CA GLU A 172 14.80 7.40 -8.23
C GLU A 172 13.39 7.38 -7.63
N LEU A 173 12.54 6.48 -8.11
CA LEU A 173 11.19 6.29 -7.58
C LEU A 173 11.14 5.05 -6.67
N PHE A 174 10.62 5.24 -5.47
CA PHE A 174 10.42 4.18 -4.48
C PHE A 174 8.94 4.12 -4.05
N LEU A 175 8.50 2.93 -3.63
CA LEU A 175 7.25 2.72 -2.91
C LEU A 175 7.62 2.27 -1.49
N VAL A 176 7.15 2.98 -0.47
CA VAL A 176 7.45 2.74 0.95
C VAL A 176 6.19 2.34 1.71
N ASP A 177 6.34 2.03 3.00
CA ASP A 177 5.27 1.60 3.91
C ASP A 177 4.64 0.22 3.60
N TRP A 178 5.50 -0.80 3.58
CA TRP A 178 5.15 -2.19 3.29
C TRP A 178 4.60 -2.97 4.51
N GLU A 179 4.08 -2.29 5.52
CA GLU A 179 3.52 -2.98 6.70
C GLU A 179 2.22 -3.71 6.36
N GLY A 180 1.44 -3.19 5.41
CA GLY A 180 0.22 -3.80 4.88
C GLY A 180 0.43 -4.85 3.79
N ALA A 181 1.68 -5.19 3.45
CA ALA A 181 2.00 -6.09 2.35
C ALA A 181 1.33 -7.46 2.52
N MET A 182 0.81 -8.03 1.43
CA MET A 182 0.09 -9.30 1.48
C MET A 182 0.28 -10.12 0.20
N ILE A 183 -0.08 -11.40 0.28
CA ILE A 183 -0.25 -12.25 -0.90
C ILE A 183 -1.73 -12.19 -1.29
N ALA A 184 -2.06 -11.50 -2.38
CA ALA A 184 -3.44 -11.30 -2.78
C ALA A 184 -3.58 -11.06 -4.30
N ASP A 185 -4.79 -10.76 -4.74
CA ASP A 185 -5.08 -10.35 -6.11
C ASP A 185 -4.50 -8.94 -6.39
N PRO A 186 -3.65 -8.75 -7.43
CA PRO A 186 -3.13 -7.43 -7.77
C PRO A 186 -4.20 -6.39 -8.13
N ALA A 187 -5.43 -6.79 -8.43
CA ALA A 187 -6.55 -5.87 -8.66
C ALA A 187 -6.86 -4.97 -7.44
N ILE A 188 -6.40 -5.34 -6.24
CA ILE A 188 -6.46 -4.50 -5.03
C ILE A 188 -5.72 -3.18 -5.26
N ASP A 189 -4.42 -3.26 -5.52
CA ASP A 189 -3.59 -2.07 -5.72
C ASP A 189 -3.96 -1.35 -7.01
N ILE A 190 -4.22 -2.10 -8.09
CA ILE A 190 -4.56 -1.48 -9.38
C ILE A 190 -5.87 -0.71 -9.27
N GLY A 191 -6.90 -1.28 -8.65
CA GLY A 191 -8.19 -0.62 -8.46
C GLY A 191 -8.05 0.67 -7.69
N MET A 192 -7.41 0.63 -6.52
CA MET A 192 -7.19 1.82 -5.70
C MET A 192 -6.41 2.90 -6.45
N LEU A 193 -5.34 2.54 -7.16
CA LEU A 193 -4.56 3.49 -7.93
C LEU A 193 -5.36 4.13 -9.06
N LEU A 194 -6.04 3.32 -9.87
CA LEU A 194 -6.74 3.80 -11.06
C LEU A 194 -7.96 4.65 -10.70
N TYR A 195 -8.81 4.19 -9.78
CA TYR A 195 -10.00 4.93 -9.37
C TYR A 195 -9.66 6.27 -8.67
N ASN A 196 -8.54 6.35 -7.93
CA ASN A 196 -8.17 7.59 -7.24
C ASN A 196 -7.42 8.58 -8.13
N TYR A 197 -6.56 8.11 -9.04
CA TYR A 197 -5.54 8.98 -9.64
C TYR A 197 -5.52 9.01 -11.18
N VAL A 198 -6.10 8.03 -11.86
CA VAL A 198 -5.99 7.92 -13.31
C VAL A 198 -7.37 8.09 -13.95
N PRO A 199 -7.57 9.13 -14.80
CA PRO A 199 -8.82 9.28 -15.54
C PRO A 199 -9.16 8.02 -16.34
N GLU A 200 -10.42 7.56 -16.27
CA GLU A 200 -10.88 6.30 -16.87
C GLU A 200 -10.51 6.14 -18.35
N ARG A 201 -10.61 7.23 -19.14
CA ARG A 201 -10.19 7.26 -20.55
C ARG A 201 -8.72 6.90 -20.80
N LYS A 202 -7.88 6.86 -19.77
CA LYS A 202 -6.46 6.49 -19.82
C LYS A 202 -6.19 5.08 -19.29
N TRP A 203 -7.19 4.36 -18.78
CA TRP A 203 -6.99 3.03 -18.19
C TRP A 203 -6.44 2.02 -19.18
N SER A 204 -6.98 1.95 -20.40
CA SER A 204 -6.46 1.03 -21.43
C SER A 204 -4.98 1.30 -21.76
N GLN A 205 -4.56 2.57 -21.75
CA GLN A 205 -3.15 2.93 -21.93
C GLN A 205 -2.31 2.51 -20.71
N TRP A 206 -2.83 2.70 -19.50
CA TRP A 206 -2.18 2.27 -18.27
C TRP A 206 -1.99 0.74 -18.24
N PHE A 207 -3.01 -0.04 -18.59
CA PHE A 207 -2.94 -1.50 -18.68
C PHE A 207 -1.91 -1.99 -19.68
N LYS A 208 -1.79 -1.31 -20.83
CA LYS A 208 -0.75 -1.60 -21.82
C LYS A 208 0.66 -1.43 -21.24
N ILE A 209 0.89 -0.42 -20.40
CA ILE A 209 2.18 -0.19 -19.74
C ILE A 209 2.41 -1.21 -18.63
N TYR A 210 1.39 -1.49 -17.82
CA TYR A 210 1.42 -2.51 -16.78
C TYR A 210 1.57 -3.93 -17.36
N GLY A 211 1.27 -4.13 -18.65
CA GLY A 211 1.44 -5.39 -19.35
C GLY A 211 0.37 -6.41 -18.96
N GLU A 212 -0.87 -5.97 -18.86
CA GLU A 212 -2.07 -6.80 -18.67
C GLU A 212 -3.13 -6.40 -19.70
N GLN A 213 -3.98 -7.35 -20.10
CA GLN A 213 -5.11 -7.03 -20.97
C GLN A 213 -6.28 -6.50 -20.13
N GLU A 214 -6.77 -5.32 -20.47
CA GLU A 214 -8.01 -4.81 -19.89
C GLU A 214 -9.16 -5.75 -20.25
N SER A 215 -9.85 -6.25 -19.23
CA SER A 215 -10.96 -7.19 -19.37
C SER A 215 -12.09 -6.80 -18.43
N LEU A 216 -13.32 -7.22 -18.78
CA LEU A 216 -14.48 -6.99 -17.93
C LEU A 216 -14.31 -7.64 -16.55
N ASP A 217 -13.72 -8.84 -16.49
CA ASP A 217 -13.43 -9.52 -15.22
C ASP A 217 -12.48 -8.70 -14.34
N LEU A 218 -11.36 -8.22 -14.90
CA LEU A 218 -10.41 -7.37 -14.15
C LEU A 218 -11.09 -6.08 -13.66
N ASN A 219 -11.92 -5.45 -14.48
CA ASN A 219 -12.66 -4.24 -14.10
C ASN A 219 -13.64 -4.51 -12.94
N LYS A 220 -14.34 -5.67 -12.94
CA LYS A 220 -15.20 -6.10 -11.82
C LYS A 220 -14.43 -6.29 -10.53
N ARG A 221 -13.29 -6.97 -10.60
CA ARG A 221 -12.42 -7.22 -9.45
C ARG A 221 -11.88 -5.92 -8.86
N MET A 222 -11.33 -5.04 -9.71
CA MET A 222 -10.86 -3.72 -9.28
C MET A 222 -11.95 -2.91 -8.59
N LYS A 223 -13.17 -2.89 -9.15
CA LYS A 223 -14.32 -2.20 -8.54
C LYS A 223 -14.63 -2.80 -7.17
N TRP A 224 -14.72 -4.13 -7.08
CA TRP A 224 -14.97 -4.83 -5.82
C TRP A 224 -13.94 -4.48 -4.74
N TYR A 225 -12.64 -4.53 -5.08
CA TYR A 225 -11.58 -4.18 -4.12
C TYR A 225 -11.56 -2.69 -3.74
N THR A 226 -11.81 -1.80 -4.69
CA THR A 226 -11.91 -0.36 -4.41
C THR A 226 -13.07 -0.07 -3.47
N VAL A 227 -14.22 -0.72 -3.66
CA VAL A 227 -15.40 -0.57 -2.80
C VAL A 227 -15.09 -1.04 -1.38
N ILE A 228 -14.55 -2.24 -1.20
CA ILE A 228 -14.27 -2.79 0.14
C ILE A 228 -13.18 -1.99 0.87
N GLN A 229 -12.14 -1.53 0.17
CA GLN A 229 -11.11 -0.67 0.76
C GLN A 229 -11.67 0.70 1.12
N SER A 230 -12.56 1.28 0.31
CA SER A 230 -13.22 2.55 0.62
C SER A 230 -14.07 2.46 1.90
N ILE A 231 -14.78 1.34 2.10
CA ILE A 231 -15.50 1.08 3.36
C ILE A 231 -14.51 1.01 4.53
N GLY A 232 -13.38 0.32 4.37
CA GLY A 232 -12.31 0.27 5.37
C GLY A 232 -11.78 1.66 5.73
N MET A 233 -11.57 2.54 4.74
CA MET A 233 -11.16 3.93 4.99
C MET A 233 -12.22 4.73 5.74
N VAL A 234 -13.51 4.57 5.39
CA VAL A 234 -14.62 5.20 6.13
C VAL A 234 -14.60 4.77 7.60
N GLN A 235 -14.46 3.47 7.87
CA GLN A 235 -14.36 2.93 9.24
C GLN A 235 -13.15 3.50 9.98
N TRP A 236 -11.98 3.49 9.36
CA TRP A 236 -10.76 4.00 9.97
C TRP A 236 -10.86 5.48 10.33
N TYR A 237 -11.35 6.34 9.42
CA TYR A 237 -11.51 7.76 9.73
C TYR A 237 -12.59 8.05 10.77
N GLU A 238 -13.62 7.20 10.88
CA GLU A 238 -14.61 7.28 11.95
C GLU A 238 -13.95 7.02 13.31
N GLU A 239 -13.17 5.94 13.43
CA GLU A 239 -12.42 5.60 14.66
C GLU A 239 -11.45 6.73 15.08
N GLN A 240 -10.79 7.36 14.12
CA GLN A 240 -9.90 8.51 14.36
C GLN A 240 -10.66 9.83 14.60
N LYS A 241 -11.99 9.82 14.58
CA LYS A 241 -12.87 11.02 14.70
C LYS A 241 -12.57 12.09 13.65
N ARG A 242 -12.06 11.68 12.48
CA ARG A 242 -11.71 12.53 11.34
C ARG A 242 -12.87 12.60 10.35
N PHE A 243 -13.99 13.16 10.80
CA PHE A 243 -15.25 13.15 10.04
C PHE A 243 -15.20 13.86 8.69
N LYS A 244 -14.29 14.83 8.51
CA LYS A 244 -14.09 15.48 7.20
C LYS A 244 -13.56 14.49 6.17
N ASP A 245 -12.54 13.71 6.55
CA ASP A 245 -11.93 12.71 5.69
C ASP A 245 -12.87 11.52 5.46
N MET A 246 -13.59 11.09 6.51
CA MET A 246 -14.67 10.10 6.40
C MET A 246 -15.70 10.50 5.34
N ASN A 247 -16.14 11.77 5.34
CA ASN A 247 -17.09 12.27 4.34
C ASN A 247 -16.51 12.31 2.93
N THR A 248 -15.21 12.58 2.77
CA THR A 248 -14.54 12.48 1.46
C THR A 248 -14.60 11.04 0.94
N TRP A 249 -14.31 10.06 1.79
CA TRP A 249 -14.37 8.65 1.42
C TRP A 249 -15.80 8.13 1.18
N LEU A 250 -16.81 8.64 1.89
CA LEU A 250 -18.21 8.35 1.59
C LEU A 250 -18.62 8.86 0.20
N LYS A 251 -18.15 10.05 -0.20
CA LYS A 251 -18.39 10.59 -1.55
C LYS A 251 -17.69 9.75 -2.60
N PHE A 252 -16.42 9.43 -2.40
CA PHE A 252 -15.65 8.56 -3.29
C PHE A 252 -16.31 7.18 -3.45
N LEU A 253 -16.72 6.54 -2.35
CA LEU A 253 -17.46 5.28 -2.38
C LEU A 253 -18.75 5.41 -3.21
N ASN A 254 -19.51 6.49 -3.04
CA ASN A 254 -20.70 6.75 -3.83
C ASN A 254 -20.38 6.93 -5.33
N GLU A 255 -19.30 7.62 -5.68
CA GLU A 255 -18.86 7.78 -7.07
C GLU A 255 -18.50 6.43 -7.69
N VAL A 256 -17.68 5.62 -7.02
CA VAL A 256 -17.31 4.27 -7.48
C VAL A 256 -18.54 3.38 -7.67
N MET A 257 -19.47 3.38 -6.70
CA MET A 257 -20.71 2.60 -6.76
C MET A 257 -21.65 3.00 -7.91
N ASN A 258 -21.58 4.24 -8.38
CA ASN A 258 -22.40 4.73 -9.50
C ASN A 258 -21.62 4.77 -10.84
N SER A 259 -20.31 4.59 -10.80
CA SER A 259 -19.49 4.38 -12.00
C SER A 259 -19.71 2.98 -12.58
N ASN A 260 -19.67 2.86 -13.90
CA ASN A 260 -19.74 1.58 -14.60
C ASN A 260 -20.83 0.65 -14.03
N LEU A 261 -22.10 1.08 -14.08
CA LEU A 261 -23.25 0.38 -13.45
C LEU A 261 -23.42 -1.09 -13.89
N PHE A 262 -22.85 -1.47 -15.03
CA PHE A 262 -22.89 -2.83 -15.58
C PHE A 262 -21.70 -3.70 -15.19
N ILE A 263 -20.78 -3.15 -14.38
CA ILE A 263 -19.61 -3.79 -13.80
C ILE A 263 -19.86 -3.99 -12.31
#